data_AF-A0A947RA35-F1
#
_entry.id   AF-A0A947RA35-F1
#
_cell.length_a   1.000
_cell.length_b   1.000
_cell.length_c   1.000
_cell.angle_alpha   90.00
_cell.angle_beta   90.00
_cell.angle_gamma   90.00
#
_symmetry.space_group_name_H-M   'P 1'
#
loop_
_entity.id
_entity.type
_entity.pdbx_description
1 polymer ?
#
loop_
_entity_poly.entity_id
_entity_poly.type
_entity_poly.pdbx_seq_one_letter_code
_entity_poly.pdbx_strand_id
1 'polypeptide(L)'
;MKWKNIFLCSGIYLVSSIIIGIVTNEVLSIYLAWNMVLSTFVLLFGYLMNSKKVLELKKIWYLLISVLWLMMFPNAFYFITDLIHLSRYDFYLQVGYLSYYYVEDISLYLMLALIFIGVIISLGYGYFSLRLMKKSFEAKFGVQTKEYLVLVVLFLSSIGIGIGRFLRFNSWDLFRPAILVQSVIDNLSWFFMGFVMIFFAMQVFVYYGFYFLRKAK
;
A
#
# COMPACT_ATOMS: atom_id res chain seq x y z
N MET A 1 -18.79 3.12 7.65
CA MET A 1 -18.50 3.72 6.33
C MET A 1 -19.12 2.83 5.27
N LYS A 2 -19.98 3.37 4.40
CA LYS A 2 -20.56 2.61 3.29
C LYS A 2 -19.50 2.54 2.18
N TRP A 3 -19.29 1.35 1.62
CA TRP A 3 -18.37 0.96 0.53
C TRP A 3 -18.36 1.96 -0.64
N LYS A 4 -19.52 2.56 -0.96
CA LYS A 4 -19.67 3.60 -1.98
C LYS A 4 -18.78 4.82 -1.73
N ASN A 5 -18.58 5.22 -0.46
CA ASN A 5 -17.77 6.39 -0.11
C ASN A 5 -16.27 6.14 -0.33
N ILE A 6 -15.86 4.87 -0.33
CA ILE A 6 -14.45 4.50 -0.48
C ILE A 6 -14.05 4.60 -1.95
N PHE A 7 -14.85 4.02 -2.86
CA PHE A 7 -14.66 4.19 -4.30
C PHE A 7 -14.79 5.65 -4.74
N LEU A 8 -15.60 6.44 -4.04
CA LEU A 8 -15.67 7.89 -4.26
C LEU A 8 -14.33 8.55 -3.93
N CYS A 9 -13.71 8.24 -2.78
CA CYS A 9 -12.38 8.77 -2.45
C CYS A 9 -11.32 8.37 -3.48
N SER A 10 -11.31 7.11 -3.94
CA SER A 10 -10.39 6.68 -5.00
C SER A 10 -10.67 7.42 -6.30
N GLY A 11 -11.94 7.57 -6.69
CA GLY A 11 -12.33 8.26 -7.92
C GLY A 11 -11.93 9.74 -7.91
N ILE A 12 -12.18 10.44 -6.79
CA ILE A 12 -11.74 11.82 -6.60
C ILE A 12 -10.21 11.89 -6.72
N TYR A 13 -9.49 11.01 -6.04
CA TYR A 13 -8.03 10.97 -6.11
C TYR A 13 -7.53 10.76 -7.55
N LEU A 14 -8.10 9.81 -8.29
CA LEU A 14 -7.71 9.51 -9.66
C LEU A 14 -7.92 10.72 -10.58
N VAL A 15 -9.06 11.39 -10.47
CA VAL A 15 -9.35 12.61 -11.24
C VAL A 15 -8.37 13.73 -10.86
N SER A 16 -8.14 13.97 -9.57
CA SER A 16 -7.17 14.96 -9.10
C SER A 16 -5.75 14.65 -9.60
N SER A 17 -5.35 13.38 -9.58
CA SER A 17 -4.04 12.93 -10.05
C SER A 17 -3.85 13.22 -11.55
N ILE A 18 -4.86 12.92 -12.37
CA ILE A 18 -4.83 13.19 -13.82
C ILE A 18 -4.80 14.70 -14.09
N ILE A 19 -5.64 15.49 -13.42
CA ILE A 19 -5.67 16.95 -13.58
C ILE A 19 -4.31 17.55 -13.21
N ILE A 20 -3.75 17.19 -12.04
CA ILE A 20 -2.45 17.67 -11.61
C ILE A 20 -1.38 17.26 -12.62
N GLY A 21 -1.38 16.02 -13.10
CA GLY A 21 -0.46 15.55 -14.13
C GLY A 21 -0.49 16.37 -15.42
N ILE A 22 -1.67 16.76 -15.89
CA ILE A 22 -1.83 17.59 -17.08
C ILE A 22 -1.33 19.01 -16.80
N VAL A 23 -1.61 19.57 -15.62
CA VAL A 23 -1.22 20.94 -15.24
C VAL A 23 0.27 21.07 -15.00
N THR A 24 0.90 20.09 -14.35
CA THR A 24 2.33 20.13 -13.99
C THR A 24 3.22 19.43 -15.01
N ASN A 25 2.64 18.74 -16.00
CA ASN A 25 3.34 17.89 -16.96
C ASN A 25 4.20 16.79 -16.30
N GLU A 26 3.81 16.35 -15.10
CA GLU A 26 4.53 15.36 -14.31
C GLU A 26 4.01 13.94 -14.52
N VAL A 27 4.85 13.06 -15.07
CA VAL A 27 4.51 11.64 -15.27
C VAL A 27 4.32 10.91 -13.94
N LEU A 28 4.93 11.42 -12.85
CA LEU A 28 4.77 10.87 -11.50
C LEU A 28 3.30 10.77 -11.08
N SER A 29 2.48 11.74 -11.46
CA SER A 29 1.04 11.75 -11.19
C SER A 29 0.30 10.53 -11.77
N ILE A 30 0.74 9.99 -12.90
CA ILE A 30 0.13 8.81 -13.54
C ILE A 30 0.50 7.55 -12.75
N TYR A 31 1.75 7.45 -12.29
CA TYR A 31 2.18 6.34 -11.43
C TYR A 31 1.43 6.34 -10.08
N LEU A 32 1.20 7.52 -9.50
CA LEU A 32 0.41 7.66 -8.27
C LEU A 32 -1.06 7.28 -8.49
N ALA A 33 -1.65 7.66 -9.63
CA ALA A 33 -2.99 7.22 -10.00
C ALA A 33 -3.07 5.69 -10.08
N TRP A 34 -2.10 5.06 -10.74
CA TRP A 34 -2.02 3.60 -10.84
C TRP A 34 -1.89 2.92 -9.45
N ASN A 35 -1.04 3.45 -8.58
CA ASN A 35 -0.89 2.92 -7.22
C ASN A 35 -2.19 3.07 -6.40
N MET A 36 -2.98 4.13 -6.64
CA MET A 36 -4.29 4.27 -6.01
C MET A 36 -5.27 3.19 -6.50
N VAL A 37 -5.26 2.86 -7.80
CA VAL A 37 -6.05 1.75 -8.35
C VAL A 37 -5.68 0.44 -7.64
N LEU A 38 -4.39 0.12 -7.56
CA LEU A 38 -3.92 -1.11 -6.91
C LEU A 38 -4.31 -1.16 -5.42
N SER A 39 -4.16 -0.04 -4.69
CA SER A 39 -4.58 0.06 -3.29
C SER A 39 -6.10 -0.12 -3.11
N THR A 40 -6.89 0.37 -4.06
CA THR A 40 -8.35 0.18 -4.06
C THR A 40 -8.71 -1.31 -4.19
N PHE A 41 -7.98 -2.07 -5.02
CA PHE A 41 -8.17 -3.51 -5.16
C PHE A 41 -7.87 -4.28 -3.86
N VAL A 42 -6.88 -3.84 -3.07
CA VAL A 42 -6.60 -4.43 -1.75
C VAL A 42 -7.85 -4.40 -0.88
N LEU A 43 -8.53 -3.26 -0.80
CA LEU A 43 -9.74 -3.11 -0.01
C LEU A 43 -10.92 -3.87 -0.63
N LEU A 44 -11.09 -3.82 -1.95
CA LEU A 44 -12.12 -4.59 -2.65
C LEU A 44 -12.03 -6.08 -2.33
N PHE A 45 -10.83 -6.68 -2.35
CA PHE A 45 -10.67 -8.10 -2.05
C PHE A 45 -10.99 -8.45 -0.59
N GLY A 46 -10.53 -7.66 0.38
CA GLY A 46 -10.89 -7.87 1.79
C GLY A 46 -12.41 -7.82 2.01
N TYR A 47 -13.08 -6.99 1.21
CA TYR A 47 -14.52 -6.84 1.19
C TYR A 47 -15.26 -8.01 0.53
N LEU A 48 -14.78 -8.49 -0.63
CA LEU A 48 -15.31 -9.68 -1.29
C LEU A 48 -15.27 -10.90 -0.37
N MET A 49 -14.18 -11.07 0.38
CA MET A 49 -13.99 -12.15 1.36
C MET A 49 -15.01 -12.18 2.51
N ASN A 50 -15.69 -11.06 2.76
CA ASN A 50 -16.73 -10.94 3.79
C ASN A 50 -18.14 -10.82 3.21
N SER A 51 -18.31 -11.00 1.89
CA SER A 51 -19.62 -11.03 1.25
C SER A 51 -20.26 -12.42 1.41
N LYS A 52 -21.57 -12.47 1.71
CA LYS A 52 -22.33 -13.74 1.84
C LYS A 52 -22.16 -14.63 0.60
N LYS A 53 -22.20 -14.03 -0.59
CA LYS A 53 -22.01 -14.71 -1.87
C LYS A 53 -20.67 -15.46 -1.95
N VAL A 54 -19.57 -14.86 -1.49
CA VAL A 54 -18.23 -15.50 -1.53
C VAL A 54 -18.07 -16.57 -0.46
N LEU A 55 -18.74 -16.41 0.69
CA LEU A 55 -18.79 -17.47 1.72
C LEU A 55 -19.55 -18.71 1.25
N GLU A 56 -20.52 -18.53 0.36
CA GLU A 56 -21.27 -19.61 -0.32
C GLU A 56 -20.52 -20.20 -1.53
N LEU A 57 -19.44 -19.57 -2.01
CA LEU A 57 -18.63 -20.13 -3.10
C LEU A 57 -17.88 -21.38 -2.64
N LYS A 58 -17.60 -22.28 -3.61
CA LYS A 58 -16.72 -23.44 -3.41
C LYS A 58 -15.39 -23.01 -2.78
N LYS A 59 -14.85 -23.85 -1.89
CA LYS A 59 -13.57 -23.63 -1.16
C LYS A 59 -12.42 -23.10 -2.02
N ILE A 60 -12.37 -23.48 -3.31
CA ILE A 60 -11.37 -23.02 -4.28
C ILE A 60 -11.41 -21.50 -4.50
N TRP A 61 -12.59 -20.88 -4.64
CA TRP A 61 -12.71 -19.45 -4.89
C TRP A 61 -12.32 -18.61 -3.68
N TYR A 62 -12.67 -19.07 -2.48
CA TYR A 62 -12.22 -18.46 -1.24
C TYR A 62 -10.68 -18.44 -1.15
N LEU A 63 -10.04 -19.56 -1.50
CA LEU A 63 -8.58 -19.66 -1.51
C LEU A 63 -7.97 -18.72 -2.55
N LEU A 64 -8.48 -18.73 -3.78
CA LEU A 64 -8.00 -17.85 -4.87
C LEU A 64 -8.08 -16.37 -4.48
N ILE A 65 -9.22 -15.91 -3.95
CA ILE A 65 -9.37 -14.51 -3.53
C ILE A 65 -8.43 -14.18 -2.36
N SER A 66 -8.22 -15.11 -1.42
CA SER A 66 -7.28 -14.90 -0.30
C SER A 66 -5.84 -14.73 -0.79
N VAL A 67 -5.41 -15.55 -1.76
CA VAL A 67 -4.07 -15.47 -2.34
C VAL A 67 -3.91 -14.17 -3.13
N LEU A 68 -4.88 -13.83 -3.98
CA LEU A 68 -4.87 -12.56 -4.73
C LEU A 68 -4.85 -11.35 -3.78
N TRP A 69 -5.64 -11.40 -2.71
CA TRP A 69 -5.62 -10.37 -1.68
C TRP A 69 -4.23 -10.22 -1.05
N LEU A 70 -3.61 -11.32 -0.63
CA LEU A 70 -2.29 -11.30 0.01
C LEU A 70 -1.21 -10.76 -0.94
N MET A 71 -1.25 -11.15 -2.21
CA MET A 71 -0.34 -10.65 -3.25
C MET A 71 -0.53 -9.15 -3.51
N MET A 72 -1.76 -8.66 -3.44
CA MET A 72 -2.04 -7.24 -3.66
C MET A 72 -1.84 -6.38 -2.41
N PHE A 73 -1.90 -6.95 -1.21
CA PHE A 73 -1.84 -6.24 0.05
C PHE A 73 -0.63 -5.27 0.20
N PRO A 74 0.60 -5.62 -0.24
CA PRO A 74 1.73 -4.69 -0.27
C PRO A 74 1.42 -3.34 -0.92
N ASN A 75 0.60 -3.32 -1.97
CA ASN A 75 0.29 -2.10 -2.73
C ASN A 75 -0.45 -1.03 -1.91
N ALA A 76 -1.09 -1.41 -0.80
CA ALA A 76 -1.69 -0.42 0.11
C ALA A 76 -0.62 0.44 0.84
N PHE A 77 0.62 -0.03 0.91
CA PHE A 77 1.73 0.66 1.58
C PHE A 77 2.76 1.24 0.60
N TYR A 78 2.59 1.03 -0.71
CA TYR A 78 3.51 1.52 -1.74
C TYR A 78 3.59 3.05 -1.78
N PHE A 79 2.52 3.74 -1.40
CA PHE A 79 2.56 5.19 -1.27
C PHE A 79 3.59 5.68 -0.24
N ILE A 80 3.89 4.91 0.82
CA ILE A 80 4.98 5.27 1.75
C ILE A 80 6.30 5.31 1.00
N THR A 81 6.59 4.30 0.18
CA THR A 81 7.82 4.28 -0.63
C THR A 81 7.82 5.35 -1.71
N ASP A 82 6.66 5.75 -2.24
CA ASP A 82 6.57 6.80 -3.26
C ASP A 82 6.90 8.19 -2.72
N LEU A 83 6.90 8.40 -1.39
CA LEU A 83 7.42 9.62 -0.76
C LEU A 83 8.88 9.90 -1.13
N ILE A 84 9.66 8.87 -1.49
CA ILE A 84 11.04 9.04 -1.96
C ILE A 84 11.10 9.94 -3.19
N HIS A 85 10.06 9.99 -4.03
CA HIS A 85 10.04 10.87 -5.19
C HIS A 85 10.04 12.36 -4.83
N LEU A 86 9.67 12.73 -3.59
CA LEU A 86 9.80 14.11 -3.11
C LEU A 86 11.26 14.59 -3.08
N SER A 87 12.23 13.67 -3.01
CA SER A 87 13.65 14.01 -3.07
C SER A 87 14.10 14.56 -4.44
N ARG A 88 13.26 14.47 -5.46
CA ARG A 88 13.53 15.05 -6.79
C ARG A 88 13.17 16.53 -6.87
N TYR A 89 12.49 17.05 -5.86
CA TYR A 89 12.00 18.42 -5.81
C TYR A 89 12.80 19.20 -4.78
N ASP A 90 13.36 20.33 -5.21
CA ASP A 90 14.01 21.28 -4.32
C ASP A 90 12.95 22.21 -3.74
N PHE A 91 12.66 22.07 -2.45
CA PHE A 91 11.73 22.97 -1.73
C PHE A 91 12.43 24.20 -1.16
N TYR A 92 13.76 24.25 -1.22
CA TYR A 92 14.58 25.31 -0.67
C TYR A 92 15.59 25.80 -1.71
N LEU A 93 15.70 27.13 -1.82
CA LEU A 93 16.78 27.78 -2.54
C LEU A 93 17.82 28.26 -1.54
N GLN A 94 19.04 27.78 -1.68
CA GLN A 94 20.17 28.27 -0.93
C GLN A 94 20.75 29.51 -1.63
N VAL A 95 20.74 30.65 -0.95
CA VAL A 95 21.35 31.89 -1.44
C VAL A 95 22.51 32.25 -0.52
N GLY A 96 23.73 31.99 -0.98
CA GLY A 96 24.94 32.15 -0.17
C GLY A 96 25.13 31.02 0.86
N TYR A 97 25.92 31.28 1.89
CA TYR A 97 26.30 30.25 2.88
C TYR A 97 25.27 30.03 4.00
N LEU A 98 24.40 31.00 4.27
CA LEU A 98 23.57 31.01 5.49
C LEU A 98 22.06 31.22 5.26
N SER A 99 21.62 31.54 4.03
CA SER A 99 20.21 31.85 3.78
C SER A 99 19.54 30.76 2.95
N TYR A 100 18.41 30.26 3.45
CA TYR A 100 17.52 29.33 2.75
C TYR A 100 16.14 30.00 2.60
N TYR A 101 15.61 30.00 1.39
CA TYR A 101 14.28 30.49 1.07
C TYR A 101 13.40 29.33 0.59
N TYR A 102 12.12 29.36 0.95
CA TYR A 102 11.17 28.40 0.39
C TYR A 102 10.94 28.71 -1.09
N VAL A 103 10.92 27.67 -1.90
CA VAL A 103 10.52 27.79 -3.30
C VAL A 103 9.01 28.08 -3.35
N GLU A 104 8.63 29.14 -4.04
CA GLU A 104 7.23 29.58 -4.21
C GLU A 104 6.62 29.03 -5.51
N ASP A 105 6.87 27.74 -5.81
CA ASP A 105 6.31 27.05 -6.97
C ASP A 105 5.13 26.15 -6.54
N ILE A 106 3.92 26.56 -6.92
CA ILE A 106 2.68 25.86 -6.59
C ILE A 106 2.66 24.41 -7.11
N SER A 107 3.35 24.11 -8.20
CA SER A 107 3.39 22.76 -8.78
C SER A 107 4.05 21.75 -7.82
N LEU A 108 5.08 22.18 -7.09
CA LEU A 108 5.76 21.36 -6.09
C LEU A 108 4.82 21.03 -4.92
N TYR A 109 4.10 22.03 -4.43
CA TYR A 109 3.14 21.83 -3.33
C TYR A 109 1.93 21.00 -3.75
N LEU A 110 1.50 21.09 -5.03
CA LEU A 110 0.47 20.21 -5.58
C LEU A 110 0.94 18.75 -5.58
N MET A 111 2.19 18.47 -6.01
CA MET A 111 2.75 17.13 -5.98
C MET A 111 2.93 16.59 -4.55
N LEU A 112 3.39 17.43 -3.62
CA LEU A 112 3.47 17.10 -2.20
C LEU A 112 2.10 16.71 -1.64
N ALA A 113 1.08 17.54 -1.89
CA ALA A 113 -0.27 17.28 -1.43
C ALA A 113 -0.85 16.00 -2.05
N LEU A 114 -0.62 15.77 -3.35
CA LEU A 114 -1.09 14.58 -4.05
C LEU A 114 -0.51 13.30 -3.42
N ILE A 115 0.81 13.23 -3.23
CA ILE A 115 1.45 12.07 -2.60
C ILE A 115 0.94 11.88 -1.18
N PHE A 116 0.88 12.95 -0.38
CA PHE A 116 0.44 12.88 1.01
C PHE A 116 -1.00 12.38 1.17
N ILE A 117 -1.93 12.92 0.37
CA ILE A 117 -3.32 12.45 0.35
C ILE A 117 -3.38 10.98 -0.08
N GLY A 118 -2.58 10.60 -1.07
CA GLY A 118 -2.47 9.21 -1.53
C GLY A 118 -2.02 8.25 -0.42
N VAL A 119 -1.01 8.65 0.37
CA VAL A 119 -0.55 7.92 1.56
C VAL A 119 -1.71 7.74 2.55
N ILE A 120 -2.43 8.80 2.93
CA ILE A 120 -3.52 8.70 3.91
C ILE A 120 -4.61 7.73 3.45
N ILE A 121 -5.07 7.87 2.20
CA ILE A 121 -6.14 7.04 1.65
C ILE A 121 -5.69 5.57 1.61
N SER A 122 -4.49 5.31 1.08
CA SER A 122 -3.98 3.95 0.89
C SER A 122 -3.69 3.22 2.22
N LEU A 123 -3.16 3.90 3.23
CA LEU A 123 -3.01 3.33 4.57
C LEU A 123 -4.35 3.00 5.22
N GLY A 124 -5.35 3.87 5.02
CA GLY A 124 -6.73 3.59 5.42
C GLY A 124 -7.26 2.31 4.75
N TYR A 125 -7.02 2.14 3.45
CA TYR A 125 -7.43 0.94 2.71
C TYR A 125 -6.73 -0.33 3.22
N GLY A 126 -5.42 -0.26 3.44
CA GLY A 126 -4.66 -1.36 4.05
C GLY A 126 -5.24 -1.77 5.42
N TYR A 127 -5.47 -0.79 6.30
CA TYR A 127 -6.07 -1.05 7.62
C TYR A 127 -7.46 -1.66 7.53
N PHE A 128 -8.38 -1.06 6.77
CA PHE A 128 -9.75 -1.56 6.66
C PHE A 128 -9.80 -2.94 6.01
N SER A 129 -8.97 -3.18 5.00
CA SER A 129 -8.87 -4.45 4.32
C SER A 129 -8.37 -5.56 5.25
N LEU A 130 -7.26 -5.31 5.96
CA LEU A 130 -6.71 -6.27 6.92
C LEU A 130 -7.68 -6.54 8.07
N ARG A 131 -8.44 -5.53 8.51
CA ARG A 131 -9.49 -5.71 9.51
C ARG A 131 -10.61 -6.63 9.03
N LEU A 132 -11.02 -6.51 7.77
CA LEU A 132 -12.03 -7.39 7.18
C LEU A 132 -11.49 -8.83 7.12
N MET A 133 -10.24 -9.01 6.70
CA MET A 133 -9.59 -10.31 6.71
C MET A 133 -9.40 -10.90 8.10
N LYS A 134 -9.08 -10.06 9.11
CA LYS A 134 -8.98 -10.47 10.51
C LYS A 134 -10.27 -11.10 11.03
N LYS A 135 -11.44 -10.59 10.63
CA LYS A 135 -12.73 -11.21 10.97
C LYS A 135 -12.88 -12.59 10.33
N SER A 136 -12.45 -12.74 9.08
CA SER A 136 -12.45 -14.03 8.40
C SER A 136 -11.47 -15.02 9.05
N PHE A 137 -10.30 -14.55 9.49
CA PHE A 137 -9.33 -15.36 10.24
C PHE A 137 -9.91 -15.82 11.57
N GLU A 138 -10.57 -14.94 12.31
CA GLU A 138 -11.24 -15.27 13.57
C GLU A 138 -12.31 -16.34 13.39
N ALA A 139 -13.16 -16.20 12.37
CA ALA A 139 -14.24 -17.15 12.09
C ALA A 139 -13.71 -18.54 11.69
N LYS A 140 -12.51 -18.64 11.09
CA LYS A 140 -11.95 -19.91 10.60
C LYS A 140 -10.93 -20.56 11.54
N PHE A 141 -10.15 -19.76 12.25
CA PHE A 141 -8.98 -20.22 13.02
C PHE A 141 -9.02 -19.82 14.50
N GLY A 142 -10.04 -19.06 14.93
CA GLY A 142 -10.23 -18.65 16.31
C GLY A 142 -9.55 -17.33 16.72
N VAL A 143 -9.79 -16.93 17.96
CA VAL A 143 -9.44 -15.61 18.51
C VAL A 143 -7.93 -15.42 18.70
N GLN A 144 -7.21 -16.45 19.11
CA GLN A 144 -5.75 -16.36 19.36
C GLN A 144 -4.97 -16.32 18.04
N THR A 145 -5.33 -17.20 17.10
CA THR A 145 -4.65 -17.34 15.80
C THR A 145 -4.79 -16.09 14.93
N LYS A 146 -5.89 -15.32 15.05
CA LYS A 146 -6.12 -14.14 14.21
C LYS A 146 -5.07 -13.05 14.39
N GLU A 147 -4.57 -12.84 15.62
CA GLU A 147 -3.56 -11.80 15.90
C GLU A 147 -2.21 -12.20 15.30
N TYR A 148 -1.84 -13.48 15.44
CA TYR A 148 -0.64 -14.01 14.81
C TYR A 148 -0.71 -13.90 13.28
N LEU A 149 -1.84 -14.28 12.66
CA LEU A 149 -2.02 -14.17 11.21
C LEU A 149 -1.94 -12.73 10.70
N VAL A 150 -2.41 -11.75 11.48
CA VAL A 150 -2.25 -10.33 11.16
C VAL A 150 -0.76 -9.96 11.09
N LEU A 151 0.04 -10.36 12.08
CA LEU A 151 1.48 -10.10 12.07
C LEU A 151 2.18 -10.80 10.91
N VAL A 152 1.82 -12.05 10.62
CA VAL A 152 2.34 -12.80 9.46
C VAL A 152 2.03 -12.06 8.15
N VAL A 153 0.81 -11.57 7.97
CA VAL A 153 0.44 -10.80 6.77
C VAL A 153 1.27 -9.53 6.66
N LEU A 154 1.44 -8.77 7.75
CA LEU A 154 2.25 -7.54 7.72
C LEU A 154 3.73 -7.84 7.41
N PHE A 155 4.26 -8.96 7.90
CA PHE A 155 5.61 -9.39 7.60
C PHE A 155 5.78 -9.81 6.14
N LEU A 156 4.90 -10.67 5.63
CA LEU A 156 4.88 -11.07 4.21
C LEU A 156 4.66 -9.87 3.29
N SER A 157 3.83 -8.92 3.70
CA SER A 157 3.61 -7.65 3.01
C SER A 157 4.91 -6.86 2.87
N SER A 158 5.69 -6.77 3.95
CA SER A 158 6.99 -6.07 3.96
C SER A 158 7.98 -6.68 2.98
N ILE A 159 8.02 -8.02 2.90
CA ILE A 159 8.78 -8.74 1.88
C ILE A 159 8.25 -8.39 0.48
N GLY A 160 6.94 -8.41 0.28
CA GLY A 160 6.29 -8.04 -0.98
C GLY A 160 6.63 -6.62 -1.45
N ILE A 161 6.70 -5.65 -0.53
CA ILE A 161 7.14 -4.28 -0.83
C ILE A 161 8.59 -4.28 -1.32
N GLY A 162 9.49 -4.98 -0.61
CA GLY A 162 10.90 -5.09 -1.00
C GLY A 162 11.05 -5.73 -2.38
N ILE A 163 10.33 -6.82 -2.63
CA ILE A 163 10.30 -7.49 -3.94
C ILE A 163 9.85 -6.53 -5.04
N GLY A 164 8.72 -5.85 -4.84
CA GLY A 164 8.17 -4.92 -5.84
C GLY A 164 9.09 -3.75 -6.15
N ARG A 165 9.86 -3.26 -5.16
CA ARG A 165 10.72 -2.09 -5.31
C ARG A 165 12.11 -2.40 -5.85
N PHE A 166 12.72 -3.50 -5.41
CA PHE A 166 14.11 -3.82 -5.77
C PHE A 166 14.23 -4.83 -6.90
N LEU A 167 13.35 -5.85 -6.94
CA LEU A 167 13.46 -6.93 -7.92
C LEU A 167 12.65 -6.68 -9.19
N ARG A 168 11.63 -5.80 -9.14
CA ARG A 168 10.82 -5.35 -10.29
C ARG A 168 10.47 -6.47 -11.28
N PHE A 169 9.96 -7.58 -10.76
CA PHE A 169 9.58 -8.73 -11.58
C PHE A 169 8.54 -8.36 -12.64
N ASN A 170 8.67 -8.95 -13.83
CA ASN A 170 7.70 -8.82 -14.90
C ASN A 170 6.55 -9.82 -14.71
N SER A 171 5.42 -9.58 -15.39
CA SER A 171 4.23 -10.43 -15.33
C SER A 171 4.50 -11.90 -15.71
N TRP A 172 5.56 -12.17 -16.47
CA TRP A 172 5.96 -13.51 -16.88
C TRP A 172 6.75 -14.29 -15.82
N ASP A 173 7.37 -13.59 -14.87
CA ASP A 173 8.19 -14.20 -13.82
C ASP A 173 7.31 -14.91 -12.77
N LEU A 174 6.04 -14.49 -12.65
CA LEU A 174 5.00 -15.15 -11.83
C LEU A 174 4.76 -16.61 -12.22
N PHE A 175 5.04 -16.99 -13.48
CA PHE A 175 4.94 -18.38 -13.95
C PHE A 175 6.20 -19.21 -13.66
N ARG A 176 7.22 -18.61 -13.02
CA ARG A 176 8.49 -19.26 -12.68
C ARG A 176 8.82 -19.09 -11.18
N PRO A 177 8.02 -19.67 -10.28
CA PRO A 177 8.13 -19.44 -8.83
C PRO A 177 9.49 -19.85 -8.25
N ALA A 178 10.14 -20.88 -8.81
CA ALA A 178 11.49 -21.28 -8.37
C ALA A 178 12.53 -20.17 -8.63
N ILE A 179 12.46 -19.50 -9.78
CA ILE A 179 13.37 -18.40 -10.16
C ILE A 179 13.08 -17.15 -9.34
N LEU A 180 11.80 -16.90 -9.00
CA LEU A 180 11.42 -15.82 -8.10
C LEU A 180 12.03 -16.01 -6.71
N VAL A 181 11.88 -17.22 -6.14
CA VAL A 181 12.43 -17.54 -4.82
C VAL A 181 13.94 -17.45 -4.84
N GLN A 182 14.60 -18.00 -5.87
CA GLN A 182 16.05 -17.92 -6.01
C GLN A 182 16.52 -16.46 -6.10
N SER A 183 15.87 -15.64 -6.92
CA SER A 183 16.17 -14.20 -7.03
C SER A 183 16.02 -13.46 -5.69
N VAL A 184 15.02 -13.82 -4.88
CA VAL A 184 14.85 -13.23 -3.53
C VAL A 184 16.00 -13.66 -2.60
N ILE A 185 16.38 -14.94 -2.64
CA ILE A 185 17.48 -15.48 -1.83
C ILE A 185 18.81 -14.85 -2.24
N ASP A 186 19.07 -14.72 -3.54
CA ASP A 186 20.31 -14.15 -4.06
C ASP A 186 20.45 -12.65 -3.72
N ASN A 187 19.33 -11.96 -3.56
CA ASN A 187 19.28 -10.54 -3.17
C ASN A 187 19.07 -10.33 -1.66
N LEU A 188 19.14 -11.40 -0.85
CA LEU A 188 18.96 -11.36 0.59
C LEU A 188 20.19 -10.75 1.27
N SER A 189 20.34 -9.43 1.15
CA SER A 189 21.38 -8.64 1.78
C SER A 189 20.98 -8.17 3.18
N TRP A 190 21.96 -7.76 3.99
CA TRP A 190 21.70 -7.07 5.27
C TRP A 190 20.80 -5.85 5.09
N PHE A 191 20.96 -5.13 3.97
CA PHE A 191 20.08 -4.03 3.60
C PHE A 191 18.63 -4.49 3.38
N PHE A 192 18.41 -5.56 2.60
CA PHE A 192 17.07 -6.08 2.34
C PHE A 192 16.37 -6.54 3.64
N MET A 193 17.08 -7.23 4.53
CA MET A 193 16.56 -7.62 5.83
C MET A 193 16.19 -6.39 6.69
N GLY A 194 17.08 -5.39 6.74
CA GLY A 194 16.81 -4.13 7.43
C GLY A 194 15.59 -3.40 6.87
N PHE A 195 15.46 -3.33 5.55
CA PHE A 195 14.29 -2.77 4.86
C PHE A 195 13.00 -3.48 5.25
N VAL A 196 12.98 -4.82 5.20
CA VAL A 196 11.80 -5.63 5.58
C VAL A 196 11.41 -5.36 7.03
N MET A 197 12.38 -5.29 7.95
CA MET A 197 12.11 -5.04 9.37
C MET A 197 11.57 -3.62 9.63
N ILE A 198 12.12 -2.61 8.96
CA ILE A 198 11.63 -1.23 9.04
C ILE A 198 10.18 -1.15 8.53
N PHE A 199 9.91 -1.71 7.35
CA PHE A 199 8.55 -1.70 6.78
C PHE A 199 7.57 -2.53 7.58
N PHE A 200 8.02 -3.62 8.22
CA PHE A 200 7.21 -4.40 9.12
C PHE A 200 6.83 -3.59 10.36
N ALA A 201 7.80 -2.94 11.00
CA ALA A 201 7.57 -2.07 12.15
C ALA A 201 6.64 -0.90 11.80
N MET A 202 6.85 -0.25 10.65
CA MET A 202 5.97 0.82 10.15
C MET A 202 4.54 0.33 9.94
N GLN A 203 4.36 -0.82 9.28
CA GLN A 203 3.03 -1.39 9.04
C GLN A 203 2.31 -1.77 10.34
N VAL A 204 3.04 -2.34 11.31
CA VAL A 204 2.53 -2.65 12.66
C VAL A 204 2.10 -1.35 13.36
N PHE A 205 2.94 -0.32 13.33
CA PHE A 205 2.62 0.98 13.91
C PHE A 205 1.35 1.60 13.30
N VAL A 206 1.26 1.64 11.97
CA VAL A 206 0.08 2.14 11.26
C VAL A 206 -1.17 1.34 11.64
N TYR A 207 -1.09 0.01 11.61
CA TYR A 207 -2.23 -0.86 11.91
C TYR A 207 -2.77 -0.64 13.33
N TYR A 208 -1.89 -0.66 14.33
CA TYR A 208 -2.30 -0.46 15.72
C TYR A 208 -2.69 1.00 16.01
N GLY A 209 -2.05 1.97 15.36
CA GLY A 209 -2.45 3.38 15.42
C GLY A 209 -3.92 3.58 15.01
N PHE A 210 -4.32 3.07 13.83
CA PHE A 210 -5.71 3.09 13.40
C PHE A 210 -6.64 2.28 14.31
N TYR A 211 -6.17 1.16 14.87
CA TYR A 211 -6.95 0.36 15.81
C TYR A 211 -7.28 1.13 17.09
N PHE A 212 -6.31 1.82 17.70
CA PHE A 212 -6.51 2.61 18.91
C PHE A 212 -7.36 3.84 18.66
N LEU A 213 -7.09 4.59 17.59
CA LEU A 213 -7.88 5.78 17.20
C LEU A 213 -9.36 5.45 17.03
N ARG A 214 -9.66 4.24 16.55
CA ARG A 214 -11.05 3.79 16.42
C ARG A 214 -11.67 3.36 17.75
N LYS A 215 -10.91 2.73 18.65
CA LYS A 215 -11.41 2.28 19.96
C LYS A 215 -11.72 3.44 20.91
N ALA A 216 -11.09 4.59 20.71
CA ALA A 216 -11.37 5.80 21.48
C ALA A 216 -12.74 6.44 21.15
N LYS A 217 -13.47 5.91 20.16
CA LYS A 217 -14.85 6.28 19.81
C LYS A 217 -15.80 5.14 20.13
#